data_AF-A5FUC2-F1
#
_entry.id   AF-A5FUC2-F1
#
_cell.length_a   1.000
_cell.length_b   1.000
_cell.length_c   1.000
_cell.angle_alpha   90.00
_cell.angle_beta   90.00
_cell.angle_gamma   90.00
#
_symmetry.space_group_name_H-M   'P 1'
#
loop_
_entity.id
_entity.type
_entity.pdbx_description
1 polymer ?
#
loop_
_entity_poly.entity_id
_entity_poly.type
_entity_poly.pdbx_seq_one_letter_code
_entity_poly.pdbx_strand_id
1 'polypeptide(L)'
;MFLGRFTMPRAISLRTDFDAATLRRQARRSREAALARRLLALAAIYDGGTRSEAARLGHVTLQIVRDWVIRFNADGPDGLRDRKAPGPTPQLTAVS
;
A
#
# COMPACT_ATOMS: atom_id res chain seq x y z
N MET A 1 22.58 -17.30 9.48
CA MET A 1 22.06 -16.40 10.53
C MET A 1 22.27 -14.96 10.07
N PHE A 2 21.25 -14.30 9.53
CA PHE A 2 21.32 -12.90 9.09
C PHE A 2 20.57 -12.03 10.10
N LEU A 3 21.29 -11.31 10.95
CA LEU A 3 20.70 -10.25 11.76
C LEU A 3 20.76 -8.94 10.95
N GLY A 4 19.90 -8.85 9.93
CA GLY A 4 19.65 -7.61 9.22
C GLY A 4 18.90 -6.66 10.14
N ARG A 5 19.56 -5.59 10.57
CA ARG A 5 18.92 -4.49 11.30
C ARG A 5 17.85 -3.86 10.41
N PHE A 6 16.59 -4.24 10.60
CA PHE A 6 15.46 -3.54 10.00
C PHE A 6 15.31 -2.19 10.72
N THR A 7 15.89 -1.13 10.15
CA THR A 7 15.54 0.22 10.57
C THR A 7 14.06 0.39 10.26
N MET A 8 13.20 0.49 11.28
CA MET A 8 11.78 0.73 11.08
C MET A 8 11.63 2.07 10.35
N PRO A 9 11.22 2.09 9.08
CA PRO A 9 11.17 3.33 8.35
C PRO A 9 10.00 4.18 8.89
N ARG A 10 10.23 5.47 9.15
CA ARG A 10 9.25 6.39 9.77
C ARG A 10 7.87 6.27 9.14
N ALA A 11 6.83 6.34 9.97
CA ALA A 11 5.45 6.38 9.52
C ALA A 11 5.22 7.50 8.51
N ILE A 12 4.80 7.16 7.29
CA ILE A 12 4.38 8.12 6.27
C ILE A 12 2.89 8.37 6.45
N SER A 13 2.51 9.62 6.68
CA SER A 13 1.10 10.04 6.79
C SER A 13 0.40 10.00 5.44
N LEU A 14 -0.89 9.70 5.43
CA LEU A 14 -1.72 9.81 4.24
C LEU A 14 -1.97 11.29 3.89
N ARG A 15 -2.14 11.60 2.60
CA ARG A 15 -2.62 12.90 2.12
C ARG A 15 -3.98 13.26 2.75
N THR A 16 -4.28 14.54 2.90
CA THR A 16 -5.42 15.02 3.73
C THR A 16 -6.66 15.40 2.96
N ASP A 17 -6.62 15.37 1.63
CA ASP A 17 -7.72 15.67 0.71
C ASP A 17 -8.64 14.46 0.44
N PHE A 18 -8.38 13.33 1.10
CA PHE A 18 -9.23 12.15 1.10
C PHE A 18 -9.65 11.76 2.51
N ASP A 19 -10.77 11.05 2.60
CA ASP A 19 -11.29 10.49 3.84
C ASP A 19 -11.66 9.01 3.68
N ALA A 20 -11.88 8.35 4.81
CA ALA A 20 -12.26 6.94 4.83
C ALA A 20 -13.59 6.68 4.13
N ALA A 21 -14.55 7.61 4.23
CA ALA A 21 -15.87 7.49 3.62
C ALA A 21 -15.78 7.43 2.09
N THR A 22 -14.94 8.27 1.49
CA THR A 22 -14.69 8.34 0.05
C THR A 22 -14.03 7.07 -0.46
N LEU A 23 -13.01 6.58 0.24
CA LEU A 23 -12.38 5.31 -0.13
C LEU A 23 -13.33 4.12 -0.02
N ARG A 24 -14.19 4.07 1.00
CA ARG A 24 -15.21 3.02 1.11
C ARG A 24 -16.25 3.09 -0.01
N ARG A 25 -16.69 4.30 -0.42
CA ARG A 25 -17.59 4.48 -1.56
C ARG A 25 -16.94 3.98 -2.85
N GLN A 26 -15.66 4.30 -3.07
CA GLN A 26 -14.92 3.83 -4.25
C GLN A 26 -14.73 2.31 -4.22
N ALA A 27 -14.37 1.73 -3.07
CA ALA A 27 -14.21 0.28 -2.91
C ALA A 27 -15.48 -0.48 -3.27
N ARG A 28 -16.65 -0.02 -2.81
CA ARG A 28 -17.96 -0.61 -3.14
C ARG A 28 -18.31 -0.55 -4.62
N ARG A 29 -17.80 0.45 -5.35
CA ARG A 29 -18.03 0.63 -6.79
C ARG A 29 -16.97 -0.07 -7.64
N SER A 30 -15.89 -0.54 -7.04
CA SER A 30 -14.81 -1.22 -7.74
C SER A 30 -15.25 -2.61 -8.20
N ARG A 31 -14.99 -2.93 -9.47
CA ARG A 31 -15.14 -4.30 -10.01
C ARG A 31 -13.92 -5.17 -9.71
N GLU A 32 -12.79 -4.55 -9.36
CA GLU A 32 -11.54 -5.23 -9.03
C GLU A 32 -11.47 -5.46 -7.51
N ALA A 33 -11.54 -6.73 -7.09
CA ALA A 33 -11.50 -7.11 -5.68
C ALA A 33 -10.16 -6.76 -5.01
N ALA A 34 -9.04 -6.79 -5.75
CA ALA A 34 -7.74 -6.37 -5.24
C ALA A 34 -7.71 -4.88 -4.92
N LEU A 35 -8.19 -4.03 -5.84
CA LEU A 35 -8.31 -2.59 -5.62
C LEU A 35 -9.26 -2.27 -4.45
N ALA A 36 -10.41 -2.96 -4.37
CA ALA A 36 -11.35 -2.78 -3.27
C ALA A 36 -10.70 -3.04 -1.90
N ARG A 37 -9.95 -4.14 -1.74
CA ARG A 37 -9.22 -4.44 -0.50
C ARG A 37 -8.18 -3.39 -0.16
N ARG A 38 -7.43 -2.89 -1.16
CA ARG A 38 -6.44 -1.82 -0.97
C ARG A 38 -7.08 -0.52 -0.47
N LEU A 39 -8.20 -0.13 -1.07
CA LEU A 39 -8.97 1.05 -0.66
C LEU A 39 -9.52 0.89 0.77
N LEU A 40 -10.03 -0.30 1.12
CA LEU A 40 -10.50 -0.59 2.47
C LEU A 40 -9.38 -0.56 3.51
N ALA A 41 -8.20 -1.08 3.16
CA ALA A 41 -7.02 -1.02 4.03
C ALA A 41 -6.61 0.43 4.33
N LEU A 42 -6.57 1.31 3.33
CA LEU A 42 -6.27 2.73 3.56
C LEU A 42 -7.41 3.48 4.27
N ALA A 43 -8.67 3.12 4.03
CA ALA A 43 -9.81 3.68 4.75
C ALA A 43 -9.73 3.39 6.26
N ALA A 44 -9.27 2.20 6.64
CA ALA A 44 -9.05 1.86 8.05
C ALA A 44 -7.98 2.76 8.69
N ILE A 45 -6.92 3.13 7.97
CA ILE A 45 -5.88 4.04 8.47
C ILE A 45 -6.44 5.46 8.65
N TYR A 46 -7.28 5.93 7.72
CA TYR A 46 -7.96 7.23 7.85
C TYR A 46 -8.86 7.30 9.09
N ASP A 47 -9.51 6.20 9.47
CA ASP A 47 -10.32 6.11 10.70
C ASP A 47 -9.47 5.99 11.98
N GLY A 48 -8.14 6.14 11.89
CA GLY A 48 -7.23 6.01 13.03
C GLY A 48 -6.78 4.57 13.31
N GLY A 49 -7.14 3.62 12.44
CA GLY A 49 -6.67 2.24 12.51
C GLY A 49 -5.17 2.12 12.28
N THR A 50 -4.60 1.04 12.82
CA THR A 50 -3.19 0.72 12.73
C THR A 50 -2.81 0.18 11.34
N ARG A 51 -1.54 0.34 10.96
CA ARG A 51 -1.01 -0.29 9.73
C ARG A 51 -1.10 -1.82 9.76
N SER A 52 -1.09 -2.42 10.95
CA SER A 52 -1.29 -3.86 11.15
C SER A 52 -2.70 -4.30 10.82
N GLU A 53 -3.72 -3.51 11.18
CA GLU A 53 -5.11 -3.76 10.77
C GLU A 53 -5.27 -3.63 9.26
N ALA A 54 -4.69 -2.58 8.67
CA ALA A 54 -4.68 -2.39 7.22
C ALA A 54 -4.00 -3.57 6.48
N ALA A 55 -2.89 -4.07 7.01
CA ALA A 55 -2.18 -5.24 6.47
C ALA A 55 -3.05 -6.50 6.51
N ARG A 56 -3.79 -6.72 7.61
CA ARG A 56 -4.75 -7.83 7.72
C ARG A 56 -5.88 -7.72 6.70
N LEU A 57 -6.46 -6.53 6.52
CA LEU A 57 -7.51 -6.29 5.51
C LEU A 57 -7.00 -6.51 4.08
N GLY A 58 -5.75 -6.12 3.81
CA GLY A 58 -5.11 -6.30 2.52
C GLY A 58 -4.63 -7.73 2.24
N HIS A 59 -4.51 -8.57 3.27
CA HIS A 59 -3.75 -9.84 3.25
C HIS A 59 -2.30 -9.65 2.77
N VAL A 60 -1.64 -8.61 3.28
CA VAL A 60 -0.29 -8.21 2.87
C VAL A 60 0.58 -7.87 4.08
N THR A 61 1.88 -7.63 3.84
CA THR A 61 2.81 -7.19 4.88
C THR A 61 2.68 -5.69 5.16
N LEU A 62 3.22 -5.23 6.29
CA LEU A 62 3.30 -3.81 6.63
C LEU A 62 4.07 -2.99 5.58
N GLN A 63 5.07 -3.60 4.94
CA GLN A 63 5.86 -2.93 3.91
C GLN A 63 5.02 -2.67 2.65
N ILE A 64 4.17 -3.63 2.26
CA ILE A 64 3.26 -3.42 1.14
C ILE A 64 2.22 -2.33 1.46
N VAL A 65 1.72 -2.28 2.69
CA VAL A 65 0.83 -1.18 3.12
C VAL A 65 1.55 0.17 3.03
N ARG A 66 2.83 0.24 3.42
CA ARG A 66 3.64 1.45 3.26
C ARG A 66 3.76 1.85 1.79
N ASP A 67 4.04 0.92 0.91
CA ASP A 67 4.15 1.18 -0.53
C ASP A 67 2.82 1.66 -1.11
N TRP A 68 1.69 1.14 -0.60
CA TRP A 68 0.36 1.64 -0.97
C TRP A 68 0.16 3.09 -0.54
N VAL A 69 0.56 3.45 0.69
CA VAL A 69 0.47 4.85 1.16
C VAL A 69 1.33 5.77 0.29
N ILE A 70 2.55 5.36 -0.08
CA ILE A 70 3.43 6.15 -0.95
C ILE A 70 2.76 6.39 -2.31
N ARG A 71 2.30 5.33 -2.97
CA ARG A 71 1.66 5.43 -4.30
C ARG A 71 0.34 6.20 -4.24
N PHE A 72 -0.44 6.01 -3.18
CA PHE A 72 -1.67 6.75 -2.97
C PHE A 72 -1.42 8.24 -2.73
N ASN A 73 -0.38 8.59 -1.99
CA ASN A 73 -0.02 9.99 -1.78
C ASN A 73 0.40 10.67 -3.09
N ALA A 74 1.13 9.97 -3.97
CA ALA A 74 1.52 10.48 -5.28
C ALA A 74 0.33 10.62 -6.24
N ASP A 75 -0.44 9.54 -6.42
CA ASP A 75 -1.36 9.40 -7.57
C ASP A 75 -2.84 9.21 -7.15
N GLY A 76 -3.14 9.31 -5.86
CA GLY A 76 -4.47 9.04 -5.31
C GLY A 76 -4.90 7.58 -5.49
N PRO A 77 -6.22 7.31 -5.62
CA PRO A 77 -6.75 5.95 -5.80
C PRO A 77 -6.15 5.19 -6.98
N ASP A 78 -5.78 5.89 -8.07
CA ASP A 78 -5.17 5.27 -9.25
C ASP A 78 -3.74 4.76 -9.00
N GLY A 79 -3.07 5.27 -7.96
CA GLY A 79 -1.82 4.74 -7.45
C GLY A 79 -1.93 3.31 -6.90
N LEU A 80 -3.14 2.88 -6.52
CA LEU A 80 -3.41 1.55 -5.96
C LEU A 80 -3.79 0.50 -7.00
N ARG A 81 -4.05 0.91 -8.24
CA ARG A 81 -4.30 -0.05 -9.33
C ARG A 81 -3.07 -0.91 -9.57
N ASP A 82 -3.28 -2.12 -10.04
CA ASP A 82 -2.17 -2.96 -10.50
C ASP A 82 -1.50 -2.26 -11.67
N ARG A 83 -0.31 -1.72 -11.43
CA ARG A 83 0.61 -1.35 -12.50
C ARG A 83 1.40 -2.61 -12.78
N LYS A 84 1.51 -2.99 -14.06
CA LYS A 84 2.48 -4.00 -14.49
C LYS A 84 3.81 -3.61 -13.85
N ALA A 85 4.31 -4.43 -12.92
CA ALA A 85 5.57 -4.12 -12.28
C ALA A 85 6.62 -3.95 -13.39
N PRO A 86 7.52 -2.93 -13.32
CA PRO A 86 8.76 -3.07 -14.05
C PRO A 86 9.33 -4.42 -13.57
N GLY A 87 9.56 -5.33 -14.50
CA GLY A 87 10.04 -6.67 -14.18
C GLY A 87 11.24 -6.59 -13.23
N PRO A 88 11.51 -7.63 -12.43
CA PRO A 88 12.63 -7.61 -11.50
C PRO A 88 13.90 -7.14 -12.23
N THR A 89 14.57 -6.11 -11.70
CA THR A 89 15.89 -5.70 -12.20
C THR A 89 16.80 -6.93 -12.15
N PRO A 90 17.34 -7.39 -13.29
CA PRO A 90 18.18 -8.58 -13.32
C PRO A 90 19.36 -8.42 -12.37
N GLN A 91 19.46 -9.28 -11.35
CA GLN A 91 20.59 -9.33 -10.43
C GLN A 91 21.66 -10.31 -10.92
N LEU A 92 22.03 -10.22 -12.20
CA LEU A 92 23.22 -10.88 -12.71
C LEU A 92 24.25 -9.79 -12.97
N THR A 93 25.03 -9.46 -11.94
CA THR A 93 26.34 -8.84 -12.14
C THR A 93 27.16 -9.79 -13.00
N ALA A 94 27.52 -9.36 -14.21
CA ALA A 94 28.50 -10.05 -15.03
C ALA A 94 29.77 -10.20 -14.20
N VAL A 95 30.14 -11.45 -13.92
CA VAL A 95 31.49 -11.75 -13.44
C VAL A 95 32.42 -11.52 -14.63
N SER A 96 33.34 -10.56 -14.47
CA SER A 96 34.46 -10.34 -15.38
C SER A 96 35.53 -11.42 -15.21
#